data_AF-A0A242LK66-F1
#
_entry.id   AF-A0A242LK66-F1
#
_cell.length_a   1.000
_cell.length_b   1.000
_cell.length_c   1.000
_cell.angle_alpha   90.00
_cell.angle_beta   90.00
_cell.angle_gamma   90.00
#
_symmetry.space_group_name_H-M   'P 1'
#
loop_
_entity.id
_entity.type
_entity.pdbx_description
1 polymer ?
#
loop_
_entity_poly.entity_id
_entity_poly.type
_entity_poly.pdbx_seq_one_letter_code
_entity_poly.pdbx_strand_id
1 'polypeptide(L)'
;MYSINEPMKNFASRIGQELSVRYKLISFFCLVVLAIIGTWQVVQYYLFSGAYFWFVILTAGLLLFVYLAPIGLCVTPFIRFKSSSRNRLKKFYCNFVGSFTFMWAIILLVDQDIKIYGDEGGVSYRNGSLPLKMLGGISLLIIGLYGLLQGLQ
;
A
#
# COMPACT_ATOMS: atom_id res chain seq x y z
N MET A 1 -30.66 -24.92 22.38
CA MET A 1 -30.14 -23.60 21.95
C MET A 1 -28.75 -23.82 21.38
N TYR A 2 -28.57 -23.63 20.07
CA TYR A 2 -27.34 -24.01 19.35
C TYR A 2 -26.15 -23.10 19.67
N SER A 3 -24.97 -23.72 19.79
CA SER A 3 -23.67 -23.19 20.20
C SER A 3 -23.00 -22.27 19.16
N ILE A 4 -23.62 -21.13 18.85
CA ILE A 4 -23.02 -20.11 17.96
C ILE A 4 -21.69 -19.55 18.52
N ASN A 5 -21.42 -19.76 19.81
CA ASN A 5 -20.27 -19.19 20.50
C ASN A 5 -18.94 -19.92 20.27
N GLU A 6 -18.90 -21.21 19.93
CA GLU A 6 -17.62 -21.93 19.79
C GLU A 6 -16.81 -21.51 18.56
N PRO A 7 -17.35 -21.47 17.33
CA PRO A 7 -16.58 -21.04 16.18
C PRO A 7 -16.16 -19.58 16.30
N MET A 8 -17.01 -18.70 16.87
CA MET A 8 -16.66 -17.30 17.13
C MET A 8 -15.59 -17.14 18.22
N LYS A 9 -15.65 -17.93 19.32
CA LYS A 9 -14.58 -17.96 20.33
C LYS A 9 -13.26 -18.45 19.75
N ASN A 10 -13.30 -19.49 18.92
CA ASN A 10 -12.12 -20.04 18.26
C ASN A 10 -11.55 -19.09 17.19
N PHE A 11 -12.39 -18.28 16.55
CA PHE A 11 -11.94 -17.25 15.63
C PHE A 11 -11.32 -16.06 16.39
N ALA A 12 -11.97 -15.59 17.46
CA ALA A 12 -11.47 -14.52 18.32
C ALA A 12 -10.14 -14.88 19.00
N SER A 13 -9.96 -16.13 19.44
CA SER A 13 -8.71 -16.59 20.05
C SER A 13 -7.55 -16.69 19.04
N ARG A 14 -7.85 -16.89 17.75
CA ARG A 14 -6.85 -16.94 16.67
C ARG A 14 -6.42 -15.56 16.18
N ILE A 15 -7.26 -14.53 16.31
CA ILE A 15 -6.93 -13.14 15.92
C ILE A 15 -5.80 -12.54 16.77
N GLY A 16 -5.55 -13.07 17.97
CA GLY A 16 -4.51 -12.58 18.90
C GLY A 16 -3.27 -13.46 19.04
N GLN A 17 -3.17 -14.61 18.37
CA GLN A 17 -2.00 -15.48 18.49
C GLN A 17 -0.83 -14.96 17.65
N GLU A 18 0.39 -15.02 18.19
CA GLU A 18 1.60 -14.76 17.40
C GLU A 18 1.65 -15.73 16.21
N LEU A 19 1.46 -15.20 14.99
CA LEU A 19 1.51 -16.01 13.77
C LEU A 19 2.86 -16.73 13.66
N SER A 20 2.81 -17.99 13.23
CA SER A 20 4.02 -18.75 12.93
C SER A 20 4.86 -18.04 11.86
N VAL A 21 6.18 -18.21 11.94
CA VAL A 21 7.13 -17.54 11.03
C VAL A 21 6.83 -17.86 9.56
N ARG A 22 6.34 -19.07 9.26
CA ARG A 22 5.93 -19.47 7.90
C ARG A 22 4.82 -18.59 7.35
N TYR A 23 3.78 -18.31 8.14
CA TYR A 23 2.68 -17.44 7.70
C TYR A 23 3.09 -15.98 7.58
N LYS A 24 4.01 -15.50 8.43
CA LYS A 24 4.60 -14.16 8.31
C LYS A 24 5.38 -13.99 7.00
N LEU A 25 6.15 -15.01 6.61
CA LEU A 25 6.87 -15.01 5.33
C LEU A 25 5.92 -15.02 4.13
N ILE A 26 4.91 -15.89 4.13
CA ILE A 26 3.95 -15.96 3.01
C ILE A 26 3.20 -14.62 2.87
N SER A 27 2.66 -14.10 3.96
CA SER A 27 1.96 -12.80 3.95
C SER A 27 2.88 -11.66 3.51
N PHE A 28 4.14 -11.65 3.92
CA PHE A 28 5.13 -10.70 3.43
C PHE A 28 5.31 -10.75 1.92
N PHE A 29 5.58 -11.93 1.35
CA PHE A 29 5.75 -12.08 -0.10
C PHE A 29 4.49 -11.64 -0.85
N CYS A 30 3.30 -12.04 -0.39
CA CYS A 30 2.04 -11.61 -1.00
C CYS A 30 1.87 -10.09 -0.97
N LEU A 31 2.12 -9.45 0.18
CA LEU A 31 1.99 -8.00 0.34
C LEU A 31 3.01 -7.23 -0.51
N VAL A 32 4.26 -7.73 -0.61
CA VAL A 32 5.28 -7.11 -1.44
C VAL A 32 4.91 -7.17 -2.92
N VAL A 33 4.41 -8.30 -3.40
CA VAL A 33 3.95 -8.44 -4.79
C VAL A 33 2.81 -7.47 -5.08
N LEU A 34 1.82 -7.38 -4.19
CA LEU A 34 0.74 -6.40 -4.32
C LEU A 34 1.28 -4.95 -4.29
N ALA A 35 2.28 -4.67 -3.46
CA ALA A 35 2.85 -3.34 -3.33
C ALA A 35 3.56 -2.91 -4.61
N ILE A 36 4.32 -3.82 -5.21
CA ILE A 36 4.99 -3.60 -6.48
C ILE A 36 3.97 -3.39 -7.60
N ILE A 37 2.96 -4.26 -7.73
CA ILE A 37 1.94 -4.13 -8.78
C ILE A 37 1.20 -2.80 -8.66
N GLY A 38 0.74 -2.47 -7.45
CA GLY A 38 0.00 -1.25 -7.19
C GLY A 38 0.82 0.01 -7.43
N THR A 39 2.03 0.05 -6.89
CA THR A 39 2.95 1.18 -7.06
C THR A 39 3.37 1.35 -8.51
N TRP A 40 3.59 0.24 -9.23
CA TRP A 40 3.91 0.27 -10.66
C TRP A 40 2.80 0.93 -11.47
N GLN A 41 1.52 0.63 -11.19
CA GLN A 41 0.42 1.33 -11.85
C GLN A 41 0.43 2.83 -11.52
N VAL A 42 0.63 3.22 -10.26
CA VAL A 42 0.71 4.65 -9.91
C VAL A 42 1.82 5.36 -10.68
N VAL A 43 3.02 4.78 -10.71
CA VAL A 43 4.16 5.36 -11.42
C VAL A 43 3.86 5.45 -12.91
N GLN A 44 3.30 4.41 -13.53
CA GLN A 44 3.00 4.44 -14.96
C GLN A 44 1.99 5.53 -15.34
N TYR A 45 0.89 5.67 -14.59
CA TYR A 45 -0.17 6.61 -14.98
C TYR A 45 0.14 8.05 -14.55
N TYR A 46 0.87 8.27 -13.46
CA TYR A 46 0.99 9.59 -12.85
C TYR A 46 2.40 10.19 -12.86
N LEU A 47 3.48 9.41 -13.01
CA LEU A 47 4.84 9.97 -12.96
C LEU A 47 5.07 11.05 -14.02
N PHE A 48 4.59 10.81 -15.24
CA PHE A 48 4.69 11.75 -16.37
C PHE A 48 3.42 12.57 -16.59
N SER A 49 2.46 12.53 -15.66
CA SER A 49 1.40 13.54 -15.66
C SER A 49 2.09 14.87 -15.34
N GLY A 50 2.14 15.82 -16.29
CA GLY A 50 3.11 16.92 -16.29
C GLY A 50 3.35 17.58 -14.93
N ALA A 51 2.30 17.90 -14.18
CA ALA A 51 2.42 18.49 -12.84
C ALA A 51 3.26 17.63 -11.88
N TYR A 52 3.03 16.31 -11.83
CA TYR A 52 3.70 15.40 -10.92
C TYR A 52 5.18 15.21 -11.28
N PHE A 53 5.48 15.19 -12.57
CA PHE A 53 6.85 15.14 -13.07
C PHE A 53 7.67 16.34 -12.56
N TRP A 54 7.11 17.54 -12.67
CA TRP A 54 7.73 18.76 -12.15
C TRP A 54 7.94 18.71 -10.64
N PHE A 55 6.99 18.18 -9.87
CA PHE A 55 7.16 17.97 -8.42
C PHE A 55 8.33 17.03 -8.09
N VAL A 56 8.53 15.97 -8.87
CA VAL A 56 9.67 15.06 -8.70
C VAL A 56 11.00 15.79 -8.95
N ILE A 57 11.09 16.59 -10.01
CA ILE A 57 12.31 17.38 -10.29
C ILE A 57 12.58 18.41 -9.20
N LEU A 58 11.56 19.17 -8.78
CA LEU A 58 11.69 20.22 -7.76
C LEU A 58 12.13 19.68 -6.40
N THR A 59 11.85 18.40 -6.13
CA THR A 59 12.28 17.70 -4.92
C THR A 59 13.60 16.93 -5.11
N ALA A 60 14.32 17.16 -6.21
CA ALA A 60 15.54 16.43 -6.57
C ALA A 60 15.36 14.89 -6.54
N GLY A 61 14.17 14.41 -6.93
CA GLY A 61 13.83 12.99 -6.94
C GLY A 61 13.47 12.41 -5.57
N LEU A 62 13.49 13.19 -4.47
CA LEU A 62 13.17 12.69 -3.14
C LEU A 62 11.76 12.10 -3.05
N LEU A 63 10.83 12.63 -3.85
CA LEU A 63 9.45 12.16 -3.92
C LEU A 63 9.34 10.70 -4.43
N LEU A 64 10.32 10.21 -5.20
CA LEU A 64 10.35 8.82 -5.66
C LEU A 64 10.53 7.82 -4.52
N PHE A 65 11.22 8.19 -3.45
CA PHE A 65 11.37 7.32 -2.29
C PHE A 65 10.05 7.08 -1.56
N VAL A 66 9.06 7.97 -1.72
CA VAL A 66 7.73 7.79 -1.13
C VAL A 66 7.02 6.58 -1.74
N TYR A 67 7.32 6.23 -2.99
CA TYR A 67 6.80 5.02 -3.64
C TYR A 67 7.41 3.71 -3.11
N LEU A 68 8.52 3.77 -2.38
CA LEU A 68 9.07 2.60 -1.68
C LEU A 68 8.42 2.38 -0.31
N ALA A 69 7.72 3.38 0.22
CA ALA A 69 7.10 3.31 1.55
C ALA A 69 6.06 2.17 1.69
N PRO A 70 5.20 1.87 0.70
CA PRO A 70 4.30 0.71 0.74
C PRO A 70 5.03 -0.62 0.89
N ILE A 71 6.24 -0.76 0.33
CA ILE A 71 7.07 -1.97 0.50
C ILE A 71 7.63 -2.03 1.92
N GLY A 72 8.03 -0.89 2.49
CA GLY A 72 8.45 -0.78 3.89
C GLY A 72 7.35 -1.20 4.87
N LEU A 73 6.08 -0.91 4.55
CA LEU A 73 4.93 -1.40 5.32
C LEU A 73 4.88 -2.94 5.36
N CYS A 74 5.29 -3.65 4.31
CA CYS A 74 5.26 -5.11 4.30
C CYS A 74 6.23 -5.73 5.31
N VAL A 75 7.32 -5.04 5.69
CA VAL A 75 8.35 -5.55 6.63
C VAL A 75 7.93 -5.41 8.10
N THR A 76 6.92 -4.59 8.37
CA THR A 76 6.43 -4.30 9.73
C THR A 76 6.11 -5.52 10.63
N PRO A 77 5.58 -6.67 10.17
CA PRO A 77 5.30 -7.83 11.03
C PRO A 77 6.56 -8.55 11.55
N PHE A 78 7.75 -8.26 11.00
CA PHE A 78 9.02 -8.82 11.48
C PHE A 78 9.71 -7.93 12.51
N ILE A 79 9.30 -6.68 12.65
CA ILE A 79 9.99 -5.73 13.53
C ILE A 79 9.33 -5.75 14.91
N ARG A 80 10.02 -6.34 15.88
CA ARG A 80 9.62 -6.31 17.30
C ARG A 80 10.13 -5.02 17.95
N PHE A 81 9.23 -4.11 18.30
CA PHE A 81 9.59 -2.87 19.00
C PHE A 81 9.40 -3.02 20.50
N LYS A 82 10.50 -3.04 21.26
CA LYS A 82 10.51 -3.22 22.71
C LYS A 82 10.29 -1.92 23.53
N SER A 83 10.14 -0.75 22.90
CA SER A 83 10.09 0.55 23.59
C SER A 83 8.85 1.36 23.20
N SER A 84 8.23 2.01 24.20
CA SER A 84 7.04 2.87 24.07
C SER A 84 7.19 3.97 23.01
N SER A 85 8.35 4.66 22.98
CA SER A 85 8.61 5.73 22.00
C SER A 85 8.70 5.20 20.57
N ARG A 86 9.37 4.05 20.38
CA ARG A 86 9.43 3.37 19.07
C ARG A 86 8.06 2.87 18.61
N ASN A 87 7.17 2.53 19.54
CA ASN A 87 5.80 2.15 19.21
C ASN A 87 4.99 3.35 18.68
N ARG A 88 5.17 4.55 19.24
CA ARG A 88 4.51 5.77 18.74
C ARG A 88 4.99 6.15 17.34
N LEU A 89 6.29 6.06 17.07
CA LEU A 89 6.86 6.28 15.74
C LEU A 89 6.36 5.25 14.72
N LYS A 90 6.25 3.97 15.12
CA LYS A 90 5.65 2.92 14.28
C LYS A 90 4.21 3.29 13.92
N LYS A 91 3.37 3.63 14.91
CA LYS A 91 1.97 4.00 14.67
C LYS A 91 1.86 5.17 13.70
N PHE A 92 2.68 6.20 13.90
CA PHE A 92 2.74 7.34 12.99
C PHE A 92 3.14 6.92 11.57
N TYR A 93 4.21 6.14 11.41
CA TYR A 93 4.65 5.64 10.11
C TYR A 93 3.56 4.79 9.44
N CYS A 94 2.98 3.83 10.15
CA CYS A 94 1.94 2.95 9.62
C CYS A 94 0.70 3.72 9.19
N ASN A 95 0.28 4.72 9.98
CA ASN A 95 -0.86 5.56 9.64
C ASN A 95 -0.54 6.48 8.45
N PHE A 96 0.60 7.15 8.45
CA PHE A 96 0.99 8.07 7.39
C PHE A 96 1.13 7.33 6.05
N VAL A 97 1.92 6.26 6.02
CA VAL A 97 2.13 5.47 4.80
C VAL A 97 0.86 4.72 4.41
N GLY A 98 0.10 4.20 5.38
CA GLY A 98 -1.19 3.55 5.13
C GLY A 98 -2.19 4.49 4.48
N SER A 99 -2.39 5.69 5.02
CA SER A 99 -3.26 6.73 4.45
C SER A 99 -2.78 7.19 3.08
N PHE A 100 -1.47 7.42 2.89
CA PHE A 100 -0.92 7.81 1.59
C PHE A 100 -1.13 6.73 0.52
N THR A 101 -0.90 5.46 0.88
CA THR A 101 -1.13 4.32 -0.01
C THR A 101 -2.61 4.17 -0.34
N PHE A 102 -3.48 4.36 0.66
CA PHE A 102 -4.94 4.30 0.50
C PHE A 102 -5.47 5.43 -0.40
N MET A 103 -4.93 6.64 -0.28
CA MET A 103 -5.25 7.75 -1.19
C MET A 103 -4.92 7.38 -2.64
N TRP A 104 -3.73 6.85 -2.92
CA TRP A 104 -3.35 6.39 -4.26
C TRP A 104 -4.23 5.26 -4.79
N ALA A 105 -4.64 4.35 -3.91
CA ALA A 105 -5.59 3.29 -4.25
C ALA A 105 -6.91 3.89 -4.76
N ILE A 106 -7.48 4.86 -4.03
CA ILE A 106 -8.71 5.53 -4.44
C ILE A 106 -8.52 6.27 -5.77
N ILE A 107 -7.42 7.01 -5.93
CA ILE A 107 -7.13 7.74 -7.17
C ILE A 107 -7.11 6.77 -8.37
N LEU A 108 -6.39 5.64 -8.26
CA LEU A 108 -6.35 4.63 -9.32
C LEU A 108 -7.72 4.02 -9.66
N LEU A 109 -8.62 3.90 -8.68
CA LEU A 109 -9.93 3.28 -8.85
C LEU A 109 -10.99 4.25 -9.39
N VAL A 110 -10.90 5.52 -9.01
CA VAL A 110 -11.86 6.56 -9.43
C VAL A 110 -11.49 7.13 -10.80
N ASP A 111 -10.20 7.29 -11.06
CA ASP A 111 -9.72 7.82 -12.33
C ASP A 111 -9.85 6.77 -13.44
N GLN A 112 -10.84 6.96 -14.32
CA GLN A 112 -11.08 6.08 -15.46
C GLN A 112 -10.24 6.44 -16.69
N ASP A 113 -9.42 7.49 -16.63
CA ASP A 113 -8.50 7.80 -17.73
C ASP A 113 -7.42 6.70 -17.82
N ILE A 114 -7.25 6.16 -19.02
CA ILE A 114 -6.25 5.13 -19.31
C ILE A 114 -5.03 5.71 -20.05
N LYS A 115 -4.92 7.03 -20.18
CA LYS A 115 -3.76 7.67 -20.78
C LYS A 115 -2.54 7.50 -19.89
N ILE A 116 -1.51 6.89 -20.46
CA ILE A 116 -0.15 6.85 -19.93
C ILE A 116 0.65 7.84 -20.75
N TYR A 117 0.99 8.98 -20.15
CA TYR A 117 1.81 9.99 -20.78
C TYR A 117 3.25 9.49 -20.92
N GLY A 118 3.81 9.67 -22.11
CA GLY A 118 5.19 9.30 -22.44
C GLY A 118 6.17 10.47 -22.34
N ASP A 119 5.65 11.69 -22.16
CA ASP A 119 6.45 12.91 -22.02
C ASP A 119 5.92 13.80 -20.91
N GLU A 120 6.77 14.74 -20.51
CA GLU A 120 6.55 15.70 -19.43
C GLU A 120 5.54 16.79 -19.80
N GLY A 121 5.34 17.02 -21.11
CA GLY A 121 4.44 18.02 -21.65
C GLY A 121 2.99 17.56 -21.75
N GLY A 122 2.72 16.27 -21.51
CA GLY A 122 1.40 15.67 -21.65
C GLY A 122 0.93 15.58 -23.11
N VAL A 123 1.85 15.66 -24.07
CA VAL A 123 1.53 15.72 -25.52
C VAL A 123 1.41 14.32 -26.09
N SER A 124 2.39 13.46 -25.78
CA SER A 124 2.43 12.07 -26.23
C SER A 124 1.85 11.17 -25.16
N TYR A 125 0.89 10.32 -25.56
CA TYR A 125 0.32 9.32 -24.67
C TYR A 125 0.11 8.00 -25.40
N ARG A 126 0.10 6.92 -24.62
CA ARG A 126 -0.41 5.62 -25.03
C ARG A 126 -1.56 5.21 -24.12
N ASN A 127 -2.46 4.37 -24.63
CA ASN A 127 -3.54 3.83 -23.81
C ASN A 127 -3.04 2.60 -23.05
N GLY A 128 -3.25 2.61 -21.73
CA GLY A 128 -3.07 1.47 -20.86
C GLY A 128 -4.31 0.58 -20.79
N SER A 129 -4.30 -0.34 -19.82
CA SER A 129 -5.41 -1.26 -19.55
C SER A 129 -6.14 -0.85 -18.28
N LEU A 130 -7.43 -0.52 -18.40
CA LEU A 130 -8.28 -0.17 -17.27
C LEU A 130 -8.36 -1.32 -16.23
N PRO A 131 -8.58 -2.59 -16.61
CA PRO A 131 -8.54 -3.70 -15.65
C PRO A 131 -7.23 -3.79 -14.88
N LEU A 132 -6.09 -3.56 -15.55
CA LEU A 132 -4.77 -3.60 -14.91
C LEU A 132 -4.59 -2.43 -13.92
N LYS A 133 -5.07 -1.23 -14.28
CA LYS A 133 -5.10 -0.06 -13.40
C LYS A 133 -5.93 -0.33 -12.15
N MET A 134 -7.14 -0.88 -12.33
CA MET A 134 -8.03 -1.26 -11.23
C MET A 134 -7.42 -2.33 -10.32
N LEU A 135 -6.76 -3.35 -10.89
CA LEU A 135 -6.03 -4.35 -10.11
C LEU A 135 -4.90 -3.71 -9.27
N GLY A 136 -4.18 -2.75 -9.82
CA GLY A 136 -3.21 -1.96 -9.07
C GLY A 136 -3.86 -1.17 -7.93
N GLY A 137 -4.99 -0.54 -8.19
CA GLY A 137 -5.78 0.17 -7.19
C GLY A 137 -6.24 -0.74 -6.04
N ILE A 138 -6.81 -1.91 -6.35
CA ILE A 138 -7.21 -2.92 -5.35
C ILE A 138 -5.99 -3.41 -4.55
N SER A 139 -4.86 -3.62 -5.22
CA SER A 139 -3.62 -4.05 -4.56
C SER A 139 -3.14 -3.02 -3.52
N LEU A 140 -3.13 -1.73 -3.88
CA LEU A 140 -2.81 -0.66 -2.93
C LEU A 140 -3.87 -0.49 -1.85
N LEU A 141 -5.15 -0.74 -2.16
CA LEU A 141 -6.23 -0.65 -1.17
C LEU A 141 -6.02 -1.65 -0.04
N ILE A 142 -5.66 -2.89 -0.38
CA ILE A 142 -5.33 -3.94 0.60
C ILE A 142 -4.14 -3.51 1.48
N ILE A 143 -3.11 -2.91 0.88
CA ILE A 143 -1.89 -2.49 1.60
C ILE A 143 -2.15 -1.27 2.49
N GLY A 144 -2.91 -0.29 1.99
CA GLY A 144 -3.31 0.89 2.74
C GLY A 144 -4.10 0.49 3.99
N LEU A 145 -5.10 -0.38 3.83
CA LEU A 145 -5.86 -0.94 4.95
C LEU A 145 -4.96 -1.73 5.92
N TYR A 146 -4.05 -2.54 5.40
CA TYR A 146 -3.08 -3.28 6.23
C TYR A 146 -2.22 -2.33 7.09
N GLY A 147 -1.70 -1.25 6.49
CA GLY A 147 -0.92 -0.24 7.20
C GLY A 147 -1.73 0.46 8.29
N LEU A 148 -2.96 0.88 7.98
CA LEU A 148 -3.87 1.50 8.94
C LEU A 148 -4.22 0.57 10.11
N LEU A 149 -4.52 -0.70 9.83
CA LEU A 149 -4.80 -1.70 10.87
C LEU A 149 -3.59 -1.91 11.79
N GLN A 150 -2.38 -1.89 11.24
CA GLN A 150 -1.16 -1.96 12.04
C GLN A 150 -0.87 -0.71 12.87
N GLY A 151 -1.37 0.45 12.47
CA GLY A 151 -1.23 1.69 13.24
C GLY A 151 -2.19 1.79 14.42
N LEU A 152 -3.29 1.02 14.40
CA LEU A 152 -4.26 0.97 15.50
C LEU A 152 -3.77 0.12 16.69
N GLN A 153 -3.01 -0.95 16.43
CA GLN A 153 -2.42 -1.85 17.44
C GLN A 153 -1.27 -1.18 18.20
#